data_AF-X1DCR7-F1
#
_entry.id   AF-X1DCR7-F1
#
_cell.length_a   1.000
_cell.length_b   1.000
_cell.length_c   1.000
_cell.angle_alpha   90.00
_cell.angle_beta   90.00
_cell.angle_gamma   90.00
#
_symmetry.space_group_name_H-M   'P 1'
#
loop_
_entity.id
_entity.type
_entity.pdbx_description
1 polymer ?
#
loop_
_entity_poly.entity_id
_entity_poly.type
_entity_poly.pdbx_seq_one_letter_code
_entity_poly.pdbx_strand_id
1 'polypeptide(L)'
;MPDGFTLGDLDTLSWFIYAVSGYPAHVDITLDTTESLQNMLTAEMAYNNDEGVELDSTPSLTTFIDYDVWRKTFELSSGDGFDKIDDSTMFWVTKMGAGNDDAPFGTLADWKEGNVANDPMGELATTVISASTEVLKLEIEVDNWVLSTEVYIDDIEINDVIYPIETDLPEVPG
;
A
#
# COMPACT_ATOMS: atom_id res chain seq x y z
N MET A 1 5.19 -3.10 14.55
CA MET A 1 5.89 -1.81 14.53
C MET A 1 6.53 -1.55 15.88
N PRO A 2 7.59 -0.73 16.00
CA PRO A 2 8.05 -0.26 17.30
C PRO A 2 6.90 0.42 18.07
N ASP A 3 6.84 0.23 19.39
CA ASP A 3 5.81 0.87 20.22
C ASP A 3 5.82 2.40 20.02
N GLY A 4 4.65 2.98 19.75
CA GLY A 4 4.51 4.42 19.53
C GLY A 4 4.98 4.91 18.16
N PHE A 5 5.25 4.02 17.20
CA PHE A 5 5.49 4.40 15.81
C PHE A 5 4.22 5.03 15.21
N THR A 6 4.35 6.22 14.65
CA THR A 6 3.25 7.00 14.07
C THR A 6 3.38 7.13 12.57
N LEU A 7 2.31 7.58 11.90
CA LEU A 7 2.35 7.86 10.46
C LEU A 7 3.41 8.93 10.14
N GLY A 8 3.64 9.89 11.04
CA GLY A 8 4.68 10.91 10.92
C GLY A 8 6.10 10.37 11.00
N ASP A 9 6.29 9.19 11.58
CA ASP A 9 7.59 8.50 11.63
C ASP A 9 7.86 7.69 10.35
N LEU A 10 6.88 7.51 9.45
CA LEU A 10 7.06 6.78 8.19
C LEU A 10 7.60 7.71 7.09
N ASP A 11 8.91 7.75 6.90
CA ASP A 11 9.54 8.51 5.81
C ASP A 11 9.47 7.73 4.49
N THR A 12 9.86 6.45 4.53
CA THR A 12 9.84 5.57 3.37
C THR A 12 9.51 4.14 3.76
N LEU A 13 8.81 3.42 2.88
CA LEU A 13 8.66 1.97 2.93
C LEU A 13 9.02 1.38 1.58
N SER A 14 9.78 0.29 1.55
CA SER A 14 10.01 -0.46 0.32
C SER A 14 10.16 -1.96 0.57
N TRP A 15 10.09 -2.75 -0.49
CA TRP A 15 10.30 -4.19 -0.47
C TRP A 15 10.75 -4.65 -1.85
N PHE A 16 11.31 -5.85 -1.95
CA PHE A 16 11.50 -6.51 -3.23
C PHE A 16 10.35 -7.47 -3.52
N ILE A 17 9.90 -7.52 -4.76
CA ILE A 17 8.87 -8.42 -5.25
C ILE A 17 9.38 -9.19 -6.48
N TYR A 18 9.16 -10.50 -6.49
CA TYR A 18 9.35 -11.38 -7.64
C TYR A 18 7.99 -11.99 -8.00
N ALA A 19 7.37 -11.48 -9.06
CA ALA A 19 6.08 -12.01 -9.51
C ALA A 19 6.28 -13.18 -10.48
N VAL A 20 5.60 -14.30 -10.23
CA VAL A 20 5.52 -15.46 -11.14
C VAL A 20 4.22 -15.41 -11.94
N SER A 21 3.11 -15.06 -11.29
CA SER A 21 1.80 -14.92 -11.93
C SER A 21 0.87 -14.03 -11.10
N GLY A 22 -0.15 -13.46 -11.73
CA GLY A 22 -1.20 -12.71 -11.05
C GLY A 22 -0.90 -11.22 -10.89
N TYR A 23 -1.30 -10.67 -9.74
CA TYR A 23 -1.26 -9.24 -9.43
C TYR A 23 -0.08 -8.90 -8.49
N PRO A 24 0.55 -7.73 -8.60
CA PRO A 24 1.65 -7.35 -7.72
C PRO A 24 1.10 -7.03 -6.33
N ALA A 25 1.91 -7.27 -5.30
CA ALA A 25 1.50 -7.01 -3.92
C ALA A 25 1.27 -5.51 -3.67
N HIS A 26 0.31 -5.19 -2.80
CA HIS A 26 0.05 -3.84 -2.31
C HIS A 26 0.43 -3.72 -0.83
N VAL A 27 0.35 -2.51 -0.29
CA VAL A 27 0.54 -2.29 1.14
C VAL A 27 -0.71 -1.74 1.81
N ASP A 28 -1.02 -2.31 2.98
CA ASP A 28 -2.00 -1.80 3.92
C ASP A 28 -1.32 -1.30 5.20
N ILE A 29 -1.72 -0.12 5.66
CA ILE A 29 -1.28 0.52 6.89
C ILE A 29 -2.46 0.54 7.85
N THR A 30 -2.45 -0.34 8.85
CA THR A 30 -3.46 -0.32 9.91
C THR A 30 -3.13 0.77 10.93
N LEU A 31 -4.10 1.62 11.22
CA LEU A 31 -3.97 2.80 12.06
C LEU A 31 -4.83 2.70 13.33
N ASP A 32 -4.34 3.25 14.44
CA ASP A 32 -5.15 3.42 15.64
C ASP A 32 -6.01 4.69 15.52
N THR A 33 -7.22 4.52 14.99
CA THR A 33 -8.23 5.58 14.91
C THR A 33 -9.46 5.22 15.71
N THR A 34 -10.15 6.25 16.22
CA THR A 34 -11.45 6.06 16.88
C THR A 34 -12.58 5.82 15.87
N GLU A 35 -12.37 6.22 14.60
CA GLU A 35 -13.31 6.05 13.52
C GLU A 35 -12.97 4.79 12.73
N SER A 36 -13.82 3.76 12.87
CA SER A 36 -13.61 2.46 12.22
C SER A 36 -13.48 2.51 10.69
N LEU A 37 -13.93 3.60 10.08
CA LEU A 37 -13.78 3.81 8.64
C LEU A 37 -12.37 4.24 8.26
N GLN A 38 -11.57 4.80 9.17
CA GLN A 38 -10.26 5.40 8.91
C GLN A 38 -9.11 4.56 9.49
N ASN A 39 -9.36 3.29 9.81
CA ASN A 39 -8.39 2.43 10.48
C ASN A 39 -7.38 1.79 9.51
N MET A 40 -7.50 2.03 8.20
CA MET A 40 -6.62 1.46 7.21
C MET A 40 -6.42 2.38 6.02
N LEU A 41 -5.14 2.63 5.67
CA LEU A 41 -4.74 3.24 4.42
C LEU A 41 -4.13 2.18 3.51
N THR A 42 -4.52 2.16 2.24
CA THR A 42 -4.00 1.22 1.24
C THR A 42 -3.35 1.98 0.11
N ALA A 43 -2.20 1.50 -0.35
CA ALA A 43 -1.59 1.93 -1.61
C ALA A 43 -1.42 0.70 -2.50
N GLU A 44 -2.03 0.73 -3.69
CA GLU A 44 -1.79 -0.29 -4.72
C GLU A 44 -0.87 0.24 -5.82
N MET A 45 -0.17 -0.69 -6.44
CA MET A 45 0.70 -0.44 -7.58
C MET A 45 -0.06 0.12 -8.78
N ALA A 46 -1.26 -0.38 -9.10
CA ALA A 46 -2.05 0.07 -10.25
C ALA A 46 -2.27 1.58 -10.23
N TYR A 47 -2.65 2.10 -9.07
CA TYR A 47 -2.93 3.51 -8.92
C TYR A 47 -1.66 4.35 -8.98
N ASN A 48 -0.60 3.90 -8.30
CA ASN A 48 0.62 4.69 -8.19
C ASN A 48 1.47 4.68 -9.46
N ASN A 49 1.36 3.67 -10.34
CA ASN A 49 2.11 3.63 -11.60
C ASN A 49 1.40 4.22 -12.82
N ASP A 50 0.07 4.29 -12.81
CA ASP A 50 -0.69 4.77 -13.95
C ASP A 50 -1.28 6.14 -13.62
N GLU A 51 -0.47 7.20 -13.81
CA GLU A 51 -0.91 8.59 -13.63
C GLU A 51 -2.16 8.88 -14.50
N GLY A 52 -3.35 8.79 -13.89
CA GLY A 52 -4.59 9.30 -14.47
C GLY A 52 -5.40 8.33 -15.33
N VAL A 53 -5.27 7.01 -15.15
CA VAL A 53 -6.21 6.05 -15.75
C VAL A 53 -7.38 5.81 -14.80
N GLU A 54 -8.59 6.11 -15.26
CA GLU A 54 -9.83 5.78 -14.53
C GLU A 54 -9.83 4.29 -14.19
N LEU A 55 -10.01 4.00 -12.90
CA LEU A 55 -9.98 2.67 -12.26
C LEU A 55 -10.91 1.64 -12.93
N ASP A 56 -11.98 2.11 -13.55
CA ASP A 56 -12.95 1.30 -14.29
C ASP A 56 -12.40 0.72 -15.61
N SER A 57 -11.18 1.13 -15.98
CA SER A 57 -10.50 0.71 -17.20
C SER A 57 -9.18 -0.02 -16.95
N THR A 58 -8.91 -0.48 -15.71
CA THR A 58 -7.71 -1.22 -15.30
C THR A 58 -7.08 -1.95 -16.49
N PRO A 59 -6.10 -1.34 -17.18
CA PRO A 59 -5.34 -2.09 -18.15
C PRO A 59 -4.70 -3.18 -17.33
N SER A 60 -4.92 -4.43 -17.72
CA SER A 60 -4.47 -5.57 -16.94
C SER A 60 -3.01 -5.36 -16.57
N LEU A 61 -2.70 -5.12 -15.29
CA LEU A 61 -1.32 -4.87 -14.84
C LEU A 61 -0.37 -6.00 -15.29
N THR A 62 -0.92 -7.19 -15.58
CA THR A 62 -0.24 -8.31 -16.25
C THR A 62 0.48 -7.93 -17.55
N THR A 63 0.12 -6.83 -18.21
CA THR A 63 0.75 -6.35 -19.44
C THR A 63 1.98 -5.48 -19.20
N PHE A 64 2.14 -4.95 -17.97
CA PHE A 64 3.25 -4.05 -17.62
C PHE A 64 4.22 -4.67 -16.63
N ILE A 65 3.81 -5.69 -15.87
CA ILE A 65 4.69 -6.40 -14.96
C ILE A 65 5.65 -7.30 -15.73
N ASP A 66 6.93 -7.10 -15.49
CA ASP A 66 7.95 -8.07 -15.86
C ASP A 66 7.90 -9.24 -14.86
N TYR A 67 7.29 -10.33 -15.27
CA TYR A 67 7.34 -11.59 -14.53
C TYR A 67 8.76 -12.16 -14.53
N ASP A 68 9.05 -12.98 -13.52
CA ASP A 68 10.33 -13.66 -13.34
C ASP A 68 11.54 -12.73 -13.16
N VAL A 69 11.31 -11.53 -12.61
CA VAL A 69 12.37 -10.59 -12.23
C VAL A 69 12.09 -9.98 -10.87
N TRP A 70 13.14 -9.68 -10.11
CA TRP A 70 13.02 -8.90 -8.88
C TRP A 70 12.85 -7.42 -9.24
N ARG A 71 11.78 -6.81 -8.72
CA ARG A 71 11.48 -5.38 -8.78
C ARG A 71 11.35 -4.83 -7.37
N LYS A 72 11.62 -3.53 -7.18
CA LYS A 72 11.45 -2.89 -5.87
C LYS A 72 10.08 -2.23 -5.81
N THR A 73 9.28 -2.56 -4.79
CA THR A 73 7.99 -1.97 -4.46
C THR A 73 7.02 -1.92 -5.65
N PHE A 74 6.91 -0.77 -6.31
CA PHE A 74 5.99 -0.53 -7.41
C PHE A 74 6.74 -0.29 -8.72
N GLU A 75 8.05 -0.55 -8.83
CA GLU A 75 8.75 -0.44 -10.12
C GLU A 75 8.15 -1.40 -11.16
N LEU A 76 7.71 -0.85 -12.29
CA LEU A 76 7.46 -1.61 -13.53
C LEU A 76 8.77 -1.84 -14.29
N SER A 77 9.67 -0.86 -14.22
CA SER A 77 11.01 -0.94 -14.79
C SER A 77 12.03 -0.32 -13.84
N SER A 78 13.24 -0.89 -13.79
CA SER A 78 14.26 -0.41 -12.86
C SER A 78 14.59 1.06 -13.09
N GLY A 79 14.45 1.86 -12.02
CA GLY A 79 14.73 3.29 -12.02
C GLY A 79 13.60 4.16 -12.60
N ASP A 80 12.36 3.66 -12.66
CA ASP A 80 11.18 4.46 -13.04
C ASP A 80 10.72 5.44 -11.95
N GLY A 81 11.25 5.30 -10.73
CA GLY A 81 10.97 6.19 -9.60
C GLY A 81 9.93 5.66 -8.62
N PHE A 82 9.41 4.44 -8.83
CA PHE A 82 8.42 3.80 -7.96
C PHE A 82 9.04 2.74 -7.03
N ASP A 83 10.32 2.92 -6.68
CA ASP A 83 11.12 1.98 -5.89
C ASP A 83 10.83 2.02 -4.39
N LYS A 84 9.91 2.90 -3.96
CA LYS A 84 9.47 3.05 -2.57
C LYS A 84 8.10 3.71 -2.49
N ILE A 85 7.50 3.54 -1.33
CA ILE A 85 6.45 4.38 -0.78
C ILE A 85 7.10 5.57 -0.08
N ASP A 86 6.61 6.78 -0.36
CA ASP A 86 7.02 8.02 0.29
C ASP A 86 5.86 9.04 0.34
N ASP A 87 6.16 10.28 0.72
CA ASP A 87 5.20 11.38 0.85
C ASP A 87 4.40 11.69 -0.44
N SER A 88 4.89 11.26 -1.61
CA SER A 88 4.19 11.43 -2.88
C SER A 88 3.25 10.28 -3.23
N THR A 89 3.37 9.14 -2.54
CA THR A 89 2.54 7.95 -2.80
C THR A 89 1.09 8.23 -2.45
N MET A 90 0.17 7.85 -3.34
CA MET A 90 -1.26 7.90 -3.09
C MET A 90 -1.73 6.76 -2.20
N PHE A 91 -2.53 7.11 -1.21
CA PHE A 91 -3.27 6.20 -0.35
C PHE A 91 -4.76 6.53 -0.36
N TRP A 92 -5.59 5.51 -0.20
CA TRP A 92 -7.01 5.68 0.09
C TRP A 92 -7.42 4.94 1.35
N VAL A 93 -8.56 5.34 1.88
CA VAL A 93 -9.20 4.70 3.01
C VAL A 93 -9.95 3.45 2.53
N THR A 94 -9.55 2.28 3.02
CA THR A 94 -10.15 1.02 2.58
C THR A 94 -11.43 0.71 3.36
N LYS A 95 -12.55 1.16 2.80
CA LYS A 95 -13.91 0.85 3.27
C LYS A 95 -14.74 0.08 2.24
N MET A 96 -14.39 0.13 0.94
CA MET A 96 -15.36 -0.06 -0.15
C MET A 96 -14.90 -0.95 -1.33
N GLY A 97 -13.78 -1.67 -1.21
CA GLY A 97 -13.19 -2.46 -2.31
C GLY A 97 -12.02 -1.74 -2.98
N ALA A 98 -11.33 -2.44 -3.89
CA ALA A 98 -10.09 -2.02 -4.55
C ALA A 98 -10.17 -0.59 -5.12
N GLY A 99 -9.06 0.13 -5.02
CA GLY A 99 -8.89 1.58 -5.26
C GLY A 99 -9.92 2.20 -6.20
N ASN A 100 -10.75 3.06 -5.61
CA ASN A 100 -11.89 3.80 -6.14
C ASN A 100 -11.76 5.33 -6.23
N ASP A 101 -12.18 6.02 -7.30
CA ASP A 101 -12.49 7.47 -7.21
C ASP A 101 -13.68 7.75 -6.28
N ASP A 102 -14.43 6.70 -5.89
CA ASP A 102 -15.50 6.74 -4.89
C ASP A 102 -15.00 6.48 -3.46
N ALA A 103 -13.68 6.39 -3.23
CA ALA A 103 -13.09 6.31 -1.90
C ALA A 103 -12.33 7.60 -1.54
N PRO A 104 -12.29 7.97 -0.24
CA PRO A 104 -11.44 9.07 0.20
C PRO A 104 -9.96 8.77 -0.04
N PHE A 105 -9.25 9.66 -0.73
CA PHE A 105 -7.83 9.48 -1.07
C PHE A 105 -7.01 10.75 -0.85
N GLY A 106 -5.70 10.56 -0.72
CA GLY A 106 -4.69 11.60 -0.56
C GLY A 106 -3.29 11.01 -0.61
N THR A 107 -2.29 11.85 -0.88
CA THR A 107 -0.89 11.42 -0.76
C THR A 107 -0.56 11.12 0.71
N LEU A 108 0.51 10.36 0.97
CA LEU A 108 0.98 10.16 2.35
C LEU A 108 1.24 11.50 3.06
N ALA A 109 1.76 12.52 2.34
CA ALA A 109 1.89 13.87 2.87
C ALA A 109 0.53 14.48 3.28
N ASP A 110 -0.50 14.36 2.42
CA ASP A 110 -1.84 14.87 2.75
C ASP A 110 -2.37 14.22 4.03
N TRP A 111 -2.25 12.89 4.15
CA TRP A 111 -2.69 12.16 5.34
C TRP A 111 -1.93 12.57 6.59
N LYS A 112 -0.61 12.78 6.50
CA LYS A 112 0.21 13.29 7.61
C LYS A 112 -0.22 14.69 8.05
N GLU A 113 -0.63 15.54 7.13
CA GLU A 113 -1.14 16.89 7.43
C GLU A 113 -2.58 16.88 7.97
N GLY A 114 -3.27 15.73 7.92
CA GLY A 114 -4.69 15.63 8.26
C GLY A 114 -5.61 16.18 7.17
N ASN A 115 -5.12 16.19 5.93
CA ASN A 115 -5.84 16.58 4.73
C ASN A 115 -6.31 15.34 3.96
N VAL A 116 -7.33 15.53 3.13
CA VAL A 116 -7.84 14.51 2.21
C VAL A 116 -8.02 15.20 0.86
N ALA A 117 -7.36 14.70 -0.18
CA ALA A 117 -7.37 15.32 -1.50
C ALA A 117 -8.75 15.16 -2.17
N ASN A 118 -9.41 14.02 -1.96
CA ASN A 118 -10.76 13.72 -2.42
C ASN A 118 -11.54 13.00 -1.31
N ASP A 119 -12.75 13.47 -0.99
CA ASP A 119 -13.69 12.80 -0.08
C ASP A 119 -15.06 12.74 -0.78
N PRO A 120 -15.24 11.77 -1.70
CA PRO A 120 -16.45 11.66 -2.48
C PRO A 120 -17.61 11.43 -1.51
N MET A 121 -18.73 12.11 -1.73
CA MET A 121 -19.93 11.99 -0.88
C MET A 121 -19.77 12.44 0.59
N GLY A 122 -18.62 13.00 0.99
CA GLY A 122 -18.38 13.47 2.36
C GLY A 122 -18.38 12.32 3.37
N GLU A 123 -17.73 11.21 3.01
CA GLU A 123 -17.68 10.01 3.83
C GLU A 123 -16.88 10.21 5.12
N LEU A 124 -15.92 11.14 5.10
CA LEU A 124 -15.11 11.48 6.27
C LEU A 124 -15.72 12.67 6.99
N ALA A 125 -16.60 12.38 7.96
CA ALA A 125 -17.24 13.40 8.80
C ALA A 125 -16.22 14.28 9.56
N THR A 126 -15.06 13.70 9.90
CA THR A 126 -13.89 14.38 10.45
C THR A 126 -12.63 13.62 10.02
N THR A 127 -11.61 14.30 9.52
CA THR A 127 -10.29 13.68 9.30
C THR A 127 -9.61 13.46 10.64
N VAL A 128 -9.35 12.19 10.98
CA VAL A 128 -8.70 11.79 12.24
C VAL A 128 -7.26 11.32 12.02
N ILE A 129 -6.96 10.90 10.79
CA ILE A 129 -5.60 10.52 10.39
C ILE A 129 -4.73 11.78 10.33
N SER A 130 -3.55 11.69 10.92
CA SER A 130 -2.53 12.74 10.91
C SER A 130 -1.16 12.11 11.14
N ALA A 131 -0.09 12.91 11.10
CA ALA A 131 1.25 12.49 11.47
C ALA A 131 1.33 11.90 12.88
N SER A 132 0.40 12.25 13.78
CA SER A 132 0.38 11.73 15.16
C SER A 132 -0.41 10.42 15.34
N THR A 133 -1.06 9.92 14.28
CA THR A 133 -1.83 8.68 14.34
C THR A 133 -0.88 7.49 14.43
N GLU A 134 -1.11 6.59 15.39
CA GLU A 134 -0.27 5.40 15.60
C GLU A 134 -0.47 4.38 14.48
N VAL A 135 0.64 3.78 14.01
CA VAL A 135 0.63 2.68 13.05
C VAL A 135 0.73 1.37 13.81
N LEU A 136 -0.36 0.62 13.79
CA LEU A 136 -0.46 -0.67 14.46
C LEU A 136 0.24 -1.78 13.67
N LYS A 137 0.11 -1.74 12.33
CA LYS A 137 0.60 -2.79 11.44
C LYS A 137 0.85 -2.26 10.04
N LEU A 138 1.88 -2.82 9.40
CA LEU A 138 2.11 -2.72 7.95
C LEU A 138 1.97 -4.14 7.39
N GLU A 139 1.17 -4.27 6.34
CA GLU A 139 0.94 -5.54 5.65
C GLU A 139 1.29 -5.37 4.19
N ILE A 140 2.14 -6.24 3.67
CA ILE A 140 2.31 -6.38 2.23
C ILE A 140 1.39 -7.53 1.81
N GLU A 141 0.26 -7.19 1.21
CA GLU A 141 -0.79 -8.15 0.87
C GLU A 141 -0.64 -8.64 -0.58
N VAL A 142 -0.87 -9.94 -0.75
CA VAL A 142 -0.90 -10.61 -2.04
C VAL A 142 -2.34 -11.03 -2.32
N ASP A 143 -3.02 -10.27 -3.15
CA ASP A 143 -4.40 -10.54 -3.52
C ASP A 143 -4.52 -11.79 -4.40
N ASN A 144 -5.15 -12.83 -3.84
CA ASN A 144 -5.39 -14.10 -4.53
C ASN A 144 -6.88 -14.33 -4.87
N TRP A 145 -7.73 -13.33 -4.60
CA TRP A 145 -9.18 -13.42 -4.79
C TRP A 145 -9.63 -12.95 -6.18
N VAL A 146 -8.88 -12.07 -6.83
CA VAL A 146 -9.14 -11.62 -8.22
C VAL A 146 -8.56 -12.60 -9.23
N LEU A 147 -7.31 -13.00 -9.01
CA LEU A 147 -6.53 -13.90 -9.86
C LEU A 147 -5.69 -14.80 -8.97
N SER A 148 -5.35 -15.99 -9.49
CA SER A 148 -4.34 -16.83 -8.85
C SER A 148 -2.99 -16.10 -8.93
N THR A 149 -2.49 -15.67 -7.79
CA THR A 149 -1.27 -14.87 -7.67
C THR A 149 -0.18 -15.68 -6.97
N GLU A 150 1.01 -15.69 -7.56
CA GLU A 150 2.22 -16.25 -6.94
C GLU A 150 3.30 -15.19 -7.03
N VAL A 151 3.74 -14.71 -5.87
CA VAL A 151 4.81 -13.73 -5.73
C VAL A 151 5.69 -14.10 -4.54
N TYR A 152 6.96 -13.69 -4.60
CA TYR A 152 7.88 -13.74 -3.48
C TYR A 152 8.19 -12.30 -3.04
N ILE A 153 8.24 -12.08 -1.74
CA ILE A 153 8.56 -10.78 -1.14
C ILE A 153 9.85 -10.96 -0.34
N ASP A 154 10.77 -9.99 -0.45
CA ASP A 154 12.03 -9.97 0.30
C ASP A 154 12.41 -8.54 0.70
N ASP A 155 13.38 -8.39 1.61
CA ASP A 155 14.04 -7.12 1.94
C ASP A 155 13.06 -5.97 2.22
N ILE A 156 12.09 -6.20 3.12
CA ILE A 156 11.18 -5.15 3.59
C ILE A 156 11.98 -4.09 4.35
N GLU A 157 11.92 -2.85 3.91
CA GLU A 157 12.73 -1.74 4.39
C GLU A 157 11.83 -0.58 4.81
N ILE A 158 11.95 -0.12 6.06
CA ILE A 158 11.25 1.06 6.59
C ILE A 158 12.30 2.06 7.04
N ASN A 159 12.25 3.28 6.51
CA ASN A 159 13.22 4.36 6.77
C ASN A 159 14.68 3.90 6.67
N ASP A 160 15.05 3.29 5.54
CA ASP A 160 16.39 2.74 5.28
C ASP A 160 16.84 1.60 6.24
N VAL A 161 15.92 1.01 7.02
CA VAL A 161 16.20 -0.13 7.91
C VAL A 161 15.49 -1.37 7.38
N ILE A 162 16.26 -2.43 7.10
CA ILE A 162 15.71 -3.73 6.68
C ILE A 162 15.14 -4.47 7.90
N TYR A 163 13.88 -4.90 7.77
CA TYR A 163 13.17 -5.71 8.74
C TYR A 163 13.09 -7.16 8.23
N PRO A 164 13.45 -8.15 9.07
CA PRO A 164 13.29 -9.54 8.69
C PRO A 164 11.80 -9.88 8.56
N ILE A 165 11.45 -10.67 7.54
CA ILE A 165 10.07 -11.13 7.33
C ILE A 165 9.72 -12.16 8.41
N GLU A 166 8.74 -11.84 9.27
CA GLU A 166 8.05 -12.85 10.06
C GLU A 166 6.99 -13.50 9.18
N THR A 167 7.30 -14.67 8.61
CA THR A 167 6.29 -15.47 7.94
C THR A 167 5.51 -16.27 8.97
N ASP A 168 4.27 -15.89 9.26
CA ASP A 168 3.29 -16.75 9.94
C ASP A 168 2.85 -17.86 8.97
N LEU A 169 3.76 -18.79 8.65
CA LEU A 169 3.38 -20.01 7.96
C LEU A 169 2.77 -20.95 9.01
N PRO A 170 1.56 -21.50 8.77
CA PRO A 170 1.03 -22.53 9.66
C PRO A 170 2.03 -23.69 9.72
N GLU A 171 2.41 -24.10 10.93
CA GLU A 171 3.24 -25.29 11.14
C GLU A 171 2.59 -26.45 10.39
N VAL A 172 3.28 -26.98 9.37
CA VAL A 172 2.85 -28.21 8.70
C VAL A 172 3.11 -29.35 9.70
N PRO A 173 2.07 -30.06 10.18
CA PRO A 173 2.28 -31.20 11.05
C PRO A 173 3.04 -32.28 10.27
N GLY A 174 4.18 -32.73 10.81
CA GLY A 174 5.00 -33.81 10.26
C GLY A 174 4.41 -35.20 10.44
#